data_AF-A0A2N3GXJ5-F1
#
_entry.id   AF-A0A2N3GXJ5-F1
#
_cell.length_a   1.000
_cell.length_b   1.000
_cell.length_c   1.000
_cell.angle_alpha   90.00
_cell.angle_beta   90.00
_cell.angle_gamma   90.00
#
_symmetry.space_group_name_H-M   'P 1'
#
loop_
_entity.id
_entity.type
_entity.pdbx_description
1 polymer ?
#
loop_
_entity_poly.entity_id
_entity_poly.type
_entity_poly.pdbx_seq_one_letter_code
_entity_poly.pdbx_strand_id
1 'polypeptide(L)'
;MHTQRELTPTLIGTGTLTSLRDMVRAMETVETFEYQYAVDGAPISEGKATLVKIMADPDSSTLLVNGCLFLNVASFRYLDFATAEDGTTRIELTGDGLRLTLEPLDEPDLREGRPVIRLMDEIAFDPQSYVTLDDDEDED
;
A
#
# COMPACT_ATOMS: atom_id res chain seq x y z
N MET A 1 27.70 -13.50 -22.49
CA MET A 1 26.22 -13.65 -22.57
C MET A 1 25.62 -12.49 -21.81
N HIS A 2 24.90 -11.58 -22.48
CA HIS A 2 24.17 -10.53 -21.77
C HIS A 2 22.81 -11.09 -21.37
N THR A 3 22.62 -11.35 -20.08
CA THR A 3 21.29 -11.62 -19.52
C THR A 3 20.49 -10.32 -19.67
N GLN A 4 19.60 -10.28 -20.64
CA GLN A 4 18.68 -9.16 -20.80
C GLN A 4 17.76 -9.16 -19.57
N ARG A 5 17.95 -8.17 -18.70
CA ARG A 5 17.16 -8.05 -17.47
C ARG A 5 15.71 -7.75 -17.88
N GLU A 6 14.77 -8.52 -17.37
CA GLU A 6 13.35 -8.23 -17.58
C GLU A 6 13.03 -6.86 -16.98
N LEU A 7 12.33 -6.04 -17.77
CA LEU A 7 11.91 -4.72 -17.34
C LEU A 7 10.78 -4.87 -16.34
N THR A 8 10.81 -4.05 -15.28
CA THR A 8 9.67 -3.93 -14.38
C THR A 8 8.48 -3.30 -15.10
N PRO A 9 7.23 -3.64 -14.74
CA PRO A 9 6.06 -3.06 -15.37
C PRO A 9 6.01 -1.54 -15.18
N THR A 10 5.42 -0.85 -16.16
CA THR A 10 5.12 0.59 -16.09
C THR A 10 3.61 0.74 -16.06
N LEU A 11 3.08 1.33 -14.99
CA LEU A 11 1.64 1.50 -14.76
C LEU A 11 1.34 3.00 -14.67
N ILE A 12 0.45 3.50 -15.54
CA ILE A 12 0.11 4.93 -15.64
C ILE A 12 -1.41 5.05 -15.76
N GLY A 13 -2.02 5.81 -14.86
CA GLY A 13 -3.47 6.06 -14.81
C GLY A 13 -4.28 4.84 -14.35
N THR A 14 -3.86 3.62 -14.66
CA THR A 14 -4.48 2.40 -14.14
C THR A 14 -3.47 1.28 -13.96
N GLY A 15 -3.72 0.41 -12.98
CA GLY A 15 -2.91 -0.79 -12.78
C GLY A 15 -3.28 -1.54 -11.50
N THR A 16 -2.72 -2.74 -11.40
CA THR A 16 -2.81 -3.61 -10.22
C THR A 16 -1.43 -3.79 -9.63
N LEU A 17 -1.26 -3.48 -8.35
CA LEU A 17 -0.04 -3.67 -7.59
C LEU A 17 -0.17 -4.92 -6.72
N THR A 18 0.89 -5.73 -6.71
CA THR A 18 1.03 -6.94 -5.86
C THR A 18 2.21 -6.82 -4.89
N SER A 19 3.15 -5.94 -5.18
CA SER A 19 4.31 -5.66 -4.35
C SER A 19 3.92 -4.72 -3.20
N LEU A 20 4.14 -5.15 -1.95
CA LEU A 20 3.88 -4.32 -0.77
C LEU A 20 4.57 -2.96 -0.87
N ARG A 21 5.80 -2.94 -1.41
CA ARG A 21 6.57 -1.70 -1.60
C ARG A 21 5.85 -0.72 -2.52
N ASP A 22 5.25 -1.21 -3.58
CA ASP A 22 4.56 -0.37 -4.56
C ASP A 22 3.17 0.04 -4.05
N MET A 23 2.50 -0.84 -3.30
CA MET A 23 1.27 -0.48 -2.58
C MET A 23 1.52 0.67 -1.59
N VAL A 24 2.61 0.62 -0.81
CA VAL A 24 2.99 1.72 0.09
C VAL A 24 3.17 3.02 -0.70
N ARG A 25 3.95 2.99 -1.79
CA ARG A 25 4.18 4.18 -2.63
C ARG A 25 2.91 4.77 -3.22
N ALA A 26 1.97 3.94 -3.65
CA ALA A 26 0.68 4.41 -4.15
C ALA A 26 -0.11 5.10 -3.03
N MET A 27 -0.15 4.49 -1.84
CA MET A 27 -0.88 5.01 -0.69
C MET A 27 -0.26 6.28 -0.10
N GLU A 28 1.04 6.52 -0.27
CA GLU A 28 1.71 7.78 0.11
C GLU A 28 1.15 9.01 -0.64
N THR A 29 0.40 8.80 -1.72
CA THR A 29 -0.22 9.89 -2.49
C THR A 29 -1.58 10.34 -1.96
N VAL A 30 -2.08 9.71 -0.89
CA VAL A 30 -3.42 9.94 -0.32
C VAL A 30 -3.31 10.53 1.08
N GLU A 31 -3.97 11.66 1.36
CA GLU A 31 -4.10 12.18 2.73
C GLU A 31 -5.52 11.98 3.26
N THR A 32 -6.51 12.62 2.63
CA THR A 32 -7.91 12.52 3.03
C THR A 32 -8.75 11.86 1.95
N PHE A 33 -9.73 11.05 2.36
CA PHE A 33 -10.50 10.24 1.42
C PHE A 33 -11.90 9.90 1.95
N GLU A 34 -12.81 9.67 1.02
CA GLU A 34 -14.02 8.89 1.25
C GLU A 34 -13.68 7.40 1.12
N TYR A 35 -14.27 6.56 1.96
CA TYR A 35 -14.03 5.12 1.95
C TYR A 35 -15.34 4.33 1.93
N GLN A 36 -15.25 3.14 1.33
CA GLN A 36 -16.23 2.07 1.45
C GLN A 36 -15.50 0.77 1.78
N TYR A 37 -15.85 0.16 2.90
CA TYR A 37 -15.33 -1.14 3.35
C TYR A 37 -16.41 -2.21 3.19
N ALA A 38 -16.05 -3.30 2.52
CA ALA A 38 -16.92 -4.44 2.27
C ALA A 38 -16.21 -5.76 2.59
N VAL A 39 -16.99 -6.74 3.04
CA VAL A 39 -16.56 -8.11 3.32
C VAL A 39 -17.47 -9.05 2.54
N ASP A 40 -16.89 -9.92 1.71
CA ASP A 40 -17.63 -10.85 0.83
C ASP A 40 -18.68 -10.15 -0.04
N GLY A 41 -18.36 -8.92 -0.48
CA GLY A 41 -19.23 -8.07 -1.30
C GLY A 41 -20.33 -7.34 -0.52
N ALA A 42 -20.50 -7.59 0.78
CA ALA A 42 -21.45 -6.86 1.61
C ALA A 42 -20.79 -5.58 2.17
N PRO A 43 -21.34 -4.39 1.93
CA PRO A 43 -20.83 -3.16 2.53
C PRO A 43 -21.03 -3.20 4.05
N ILE A 44 -19.95 -2.99 4.79
CA ILE A 44 -19.92 -3.01 6.26
C ILE A 44 -19.86 -1.61 6.84
N SER A 45 -19.08 -0.72 6.22
CA SER A 45 -18.88 0.65 6.70
C SER A 45 -18.49 1.57 5.56
N GLU A 46 -18.89 2.83 5.65
CA GLU A 46 -18.49 3.89 4.73
C GLU A 46 -18.33 5.21 5.49
N GLY A 47 -17.61 6.16 4.91
CA GLY A 47 -17.46 7.49 5.51
C GLY A 47 -16.23 8.23 5.03
N LYS A 48 -15.75 9.17 5.85
CA LYS A 48 -14.56 9.99 5.59
C LYS A 48 -13.49 9.67 6.61
N ALA A 49 -12.24 9.64 6.17
CA ALA A 49 -11.09 9.41 7.03
C ALA A 49 -9.83 10.09 6.50
N THR A 50 -8.80 10.09 7.34
CA THR A 50 -7.45 10.58 7.02
C THR A 50 -6.45 9.44 7.19
N LEU A 51 -5.52 9.31 6.24
CA LEU A 51 -4.42 8.38 6.31
C LEU A 51 -3.38 8.90 7.30
N VAL A 52 -3.13 8.16 8.36
CA VAL A 52 -2.20 8.55 9.42
C VAL A 52 -0.86 7.82 9.30
N LYS A 53 -0.91 6.52 8.98
CA LYS A 53 0.29 5.69 8.84
C LYS A 53 0.05 4.60 7.81
N ILE A 54 1.08 4.28 7.04
CA ILE A 54 1.14 3.10 6.17
C ILE A 54 2.20 2.16 6.74
N MET A 55 1.86 0.88 6.81
CA MET A 55 2.69 -0.20 7.35
C MET A 55 2.70 -1.36 6.37
N ALA A 56 3.77 -2.16 6.40
CA ALA A 56 3.89 -3.42 5.69
C ALA A 56 4.42 -4.47 6.67
N ASP A 57 3.62 -4.76 7.69
CA ASP A 57 4.01 -5.56 8.85
C ASP A 57 3.05 -6.75 9.00
N PRO A 58 3.52 -8.00 8.93
CA PRO A 58 2.64 -9.18 9.03
C PRO A 58 1.93 -9.31 10.39
N ASP A 59 2.45 -8.69 11.45
CA ASP A 59 1.92 -8.83 12.81
C ASP A 59 0.97 -7.68 13.21
N SER A 60 0.81 -6.67 12.35
CA SER A 60 -0.05 -5.50 12.60
C SER A 60 -1.37 -5.57 11.85
N SER A 61 -2.43 -4.98 12.41
CA SER A 61 -3.75 -4.88 11.75
C SER A 61 -3.93 -3.56 11.00
N THR A 62 -4.74 -3.58 9.95
CA THR A 62 -5.33 -2.34 9.40
C THR A 62 -6.44 -1.86 10.33
N LEU A 63 -6.41 -0.59 10.75
CA LEU A 63 -7.34 -0.03 11.73
C LEU A 63 -7.87 1.33 11.27
N LEU A 64 -9.19 1.51 11.29
CA LEU A 64 -9.84 2.80 11.10
C LEU A 64 -10.65 3.11 12.36
N VAL A 65 -10.18 4.08 13.15
CA VAL A 65 -10.81 4.49 14.41
C VAL A 65 -10.74 6.01 14.52
N ASN A 66 -11.82 6.66 14.96
CA ASN A 66 -11.92 8.12 15.10
C ASN A 66 -11.60 8.89 13.80
N GLY A 67 -11.92 8.31 12.63
CA GLY A 67 -11.60 8.91 11.33
C GLY A 67 -10.12 8.85 10.95
N CYS A 68 -9.30 8.12 11.70
CA CYS A 68 -7.87 7.92 11.41
C CYS A 68 -7.64 6.49 10.88
N LEU A 69 -7.07 6.38 9.68
CA LEU A 69 -6.67 5.11 9.10
C LEU A 69 -5.18 4.86 9.35
N PHE A 70 -4.90 3.76 10.04
CA PHE A 70 -3.61 3.11 10.10
C PHE A 70 -3.66 1.92 9.14
N LEU A 71 -3.13 2.11 7.93
CA LEU A 71 -3.19 1.12 6.88
C LEU A 71 -2.02 0.15 7.01
N ASN A 72 -2.30 -1.15 7.08
CA ASN A 72 -1.31 -2.18 6.83
C ASN A 72 -1.54 -2.77 5.44
N VAL A 73 -0.65 -2.50 4.48
CA VAL A 73 -0.77 -3.03 3.12
C VAL A 73 -0.62 -4.56 3.08
N ALA A 74 0.00 -5.17 4.09
CA ALA A 74 0.09 -6.63 4.23
C ALA A 74 -1.25 -7.29 4.59
N SER A 75 -2.28 -6.51 4.94
CA SER A 75 -3.66 -7.00 5.10
C SER A 75 -4.37 -7.27 3.77
N PHE A 76 -3.77 -6.92 2.63
CA PHE A 76 -4.38 -7.03 1.30
C PHE A 76 -3.43 -7.73 0.32
N ARG A 77 -4.00 -8.37 -0.69
CA ARG A 77 -3.27 -9.07 -1.75
C ARG A 77 -3.01 -8.19 -2.98
N TYR A 78 -3.94 -7.27 -3.26
CA TYR A 78 -3.88 -6.40 -4.43
C TYR A 78 -4.25 -4.98 -4.05
N LEU A 79 -3.64 -4.02 -4.74
CA LEU A 79 -4.08 -2.64 -4.79
C LEU A 79 -4.31 -2.29 -6.25
N ASP A 80 -5.55 -2.05 -6.61
CA ASP A 80 -5.96 -1.55 -7.91
C ASP A 80 -6.09 -0.03 -7.84
N PHE A 81 -5.68 0.66 -8.89
CA PHE A 81 -5.95 2.09 -9.04
C PHE A 81 -6.45 2.40 -10.44
N ALA A 82 -7.31 3.40 -10.54
CA ALA A 82 -7.80 3.96 -11.78
C ALA A 82 -8.05 5.46 -11.62
N THR A 83 -7.38 6.27 -12.44
CA THR A 83 -7.58 7.71 -12.55
C THR A 83 -8.54 7.97 -13.71
N ALA A 84 -9.66 8.62 -13.41
CA ALA A 84 -10.65 9.05 -14.38
C ALA A 84 -10.17 10.27 -15.17
N GLU A 85 -10.89 10.61 -16.25
CA GLU A 85 -10.55 11.74 -17.13
C GLU A 85 -10.62 13.11 -16.41
N ASP A 86 -11.41 13.20 -15.34
CA ASP A 86 -11.51 14.38 -14.47
C ASP A 86 -10.36 14.49 -13.45
N GLY A 87 -9.44 13.52 -13.44
CA GLY A 87 -8.31 13.46 -12.52
C GLY A 87 -8.61 12.76 -11.19
N THR A 88 -9.87 12.38 -10.93
CA THR A 88 -10.24 11.64 -9.72
C THR A 88 -9.66 10.25 -9.78
N THR A 89 -8.92 9.85 -8.74
CA THR A 89 -8.33 8.51 -8.65
C THR A 89 -9.13 7.66 -7.70
N ARG A 90 -9.56 6.47 -8.12
CA ARG A 90 -10.14 5.46 -7.26
C ARG A 90 -9.08 4.42 -6.94
N ILE A 91 -8.91 4.10 -5.67
CA ILE A 91 -7.99 3.07 -5.18
C ILE A 91 -8.82 1.96 -4.52
N GLU A 92 -8.51 0.71 -4.83
CA GLU A 92 -9.18 -0.44 -4.23
C GLU A 92 -8.14 -1.43 -3.70
N LEU A 93 -8.14 -1.66 -2.39
CA LEU A 93 -7.35 -2.73 -1.77
C LEU A 93 -8.23 -3.97 -1.58
N THR A 94 -7.77 -5.12 -2.06
CA THR A 94 -8.51 -6.39 -1.98
C THR A 94 -7.67 -7.55 -1.45
N GLY A 95 -8.29 -8.45 -0.70
CA GLY A 95 -7.65 -9.67 -0.19
C GLY A 95 -8.60 -10.47 0.69
N ASP A 96 -8.64 -11.80 0.52
CA ASP A 96 -9.40 -12.72 1.39
C ASP A 96 -10.85 -12.29 1.69
N GLY A 97 -11.58 -11.88 0.64
CA GLY A 97 -12.97 -11.42 0.74
C GLY A 97 -13.13 -9.95 1.17
N LEU A 98 -12.06 -9.32 1.65
CA LEU A 98 -12.02 -7.91 2.02
C LEU A 98 -11.89 -7.01 0.78
N ARG A 99 -12.61 -5.89 0.80
CA ARG A 99 -12.45 -4.80 -0.15
C ARG A 99 -12.51 -3.47 0.59
N LEU A 100 -11.46 -2.66 0.46
CA LEU A 100 -11.41 -1.28 0.92
C LEU A 100 -11.26 -0.38 -0.30
N THR A 101 -12.32 0.33 -0.65
CA THR A 101 -12.31 1.35 -1.71
C THR A 101 -12.05 2.71 -1.10
N LEU A 102 -11.15 3.48 -1.70
CA LEU A 102 -10.77 4.83 -1.32
C LEU A 102 -10.94 5.78 -2.51
N GLU A 103 -11.59 6.90 -2.27
CA GLU A 103 -11.70 8.02 -3.22
C GLU A 103 -11.07 9.25 -2.54
N PRO A 104 -9.81 9.61 -2.89
CA PRO A 104 -9.14 10.77 -2.32
C PRO A 104 -9.94 12.04 -2.55
N LEU A 105 -10.05 12.85 -1.49
CA LEU A 105 -10.75 14.14 -1.50
C LEU A 105 -9.83 15.30 -1.85
N ASP A 106 -8.52 15.07 -1.84
CA ASP A 106 -7.53 16.13 -2.01
C ASP A 106 -7.53 16.63 -3.46
N GLU A 107 -7.65 17.95 -3.64
CA GLU A 107 -7.54 18.59 -4.96
C GLU A 107 -6.11 18.41 -5.51
N PRO A 108 -5.94 18.03 -6.79
CA PRO A 108 -4.63 17.74 -7.38
C PRO A 108 -3.66 18.95 -7.39
N ASP A 109 -4.14 20.16 -7.16
CA ASP A 109 -3.40 21.42 -7.34
C ASP A 109 -2.53 21.86 -6.15
N LEU A 110 -2.55 21.17 -5.00
CA LEU A 110 -1.84 21.61 -3.79
C LEU A 110 -0.87 20.55 -3.24
N ARG A 111 0.21 20.27 -3.99
CA ARG A 111 1.34 19.49 -3.49
C ARG A 111 2.63 20.32 -3.42
N GLU A 112 2.58 21.43 -2.69
CA GLU A 112 3.78 22.15 -2.25
C GLU A 112 4.13 21.81 -0.78
N GLY A 113 5.20 21.03 -0.58
CA GLY A 113 6.06 21.13 0.59
C GLY A 113 5.51 20.65 1.95
N ARG A 114 4.96 19.44 2.06
CA ARG A 114 4.66 18.85 3.38
C ARG A 114 5.47 17.58 3.71
N PRO A 115 5.97 17.46 4.96
CA PRO A 115 6.64 16.26 5.42
C PRO A 115 5.59 15.21 5.80
N VAL A 116 5.45 14.17 4.97
CA VAL A 116 4.82 12.90 5.39
C VAL A 116 5.52 12.48 6.69
N ILE A 117 4.78 12.29 7.79
CA ILE A 117 5.36 11.78 9.04
C ILE A 117 5.83 10.36 8.77
N ARG A 118 7.13 10.25 8.54
CA ARG A 118 7.86 9.01 8.27
C ARG A 118 7.99 8.25 9.57
N LEU A 119 7.44 7.06 9.61
CA LEU A 119 8.03 6.00 10.41
C LEU A 119 8.12 4.76 9.51
N MET A 120 9.06 4.83 8.57
CA MET A 120 9.67 3.62 8.04
C MET A 120 10.40 2.98 9.22
N ASP A 121 9.91 1.86 9.74
CA ASP A 121 10.80 0.97 10.46
C ASP A 121 11.85 0.50 9.44
N GLU A 122 13.10 0.93 9.64
CA GLU A 122 14.29 0.59 8.84
C GLU A 122 14.60 -0.92 8.78
N ILE A 123 13.72 -1.79 9.28
CA ILE A 123 14.01 -3.22 9.46
C ILE A 123 13.49 -4.08 8.28
N ALA A 124 12.55 -3.62 7.46
CA ALA A 124 11.80 -4.55 6.58
C ALA A 124 12.09 -4.50 5.06
N PHE A 125 12.94 -3.61 4.56
CA PHE A 125 13.25 -3.56 3.12
C PHE A 125 14.75 -3.51 2.82
N ASP A 126 15.49 -4.48 3.38
CA ASP A 126 16.82 -4.82 2.85
C ASP A 126 16.72 -6.06 1.93
N PRO A 127 16.83 -5.90 0.60
CA PRO A 127 16.93 -7.02 -0.33
C PRO A 127 18.26 -7.79 -0.24
N GLN A 128 19.19 -7.41 0.66
CA GLN A 128 20.45 -8.09 0.92
C GLN A 128 20.50 -8.88 2.24
N SER A 129 19.41 -9.00 3.02
CA SER A 129 19.44 -9.77 4.28
C SER A 129 19.42 -11.30 4.11
N TYR A 130 19.38 -11.80 2.87
CA TYR A 130 19.76 -13.18 2.55
C TYR A 130 21.27 -13.26 2.30
N VAL A 131 22.06 -13.31 3.37
CA VAL A 131 23.41 -13.89 3.32
C VAL A 131 23.44 -15.03 4.34
N THR A 132 23.43 -16.22 3.75
CA THR A 132 23.75 -17.57 4.27
C THR A 132 23.97 -17.71 5.78
N LEU A 133 23.06 -18.48 6.41
CA LEU A 133 23.46 -19.40 7.47
C LEU A 133 24.37 -20.43 6.79
N ASP A 134 25.68 -20.18 6.79
CA ASP A 134 26.63 -21.27 6.57
C ASP A 134 26.64 -22.10 7.85
N ASP A 135 25.84 -23.16 7.81
CA ASP A 135 26.13 -24.42 8.48
C ASP A 135 27.55 -24.83 8.07
N ASP A 136 28.49 -24.79 9.02
CA ASP A 136 29.62 -25.71 9.04
C ASP A 136 29.81 -26.11 10.51
N GLU A 137 28.98 -27.09 10.91
CA GLU A 137 29.47 -28.16 11.77
C GLU A 137 30.67 -28.78 11.07
N ASP A 138 31.86 -28.69 11.66
CA ASP A 138 32.87 -29.73 11.49
C ASP A 138 33.60 -29.91 12.82
N GLU A 139 33.43 -31.12 13.37
CA GLU A 139 34.22 -31.72 14.42
C GLU A 139 35.71 -31.70 14.06
N ASP A 140 36.57 -31.35 15.03
CA ASP A 140 37.79 -32.11 15.38
C ASP A 140 38.46 -31.56 16.67
#